data_AF-A0A8T4BR63-F1
#
_entry.id   AF-A0A8T4BR63-F1
#
_cell.length_a   1.000
_cell.length_b   1.000
_cell.length_c   1.000
_cell.angle_alpha   90.00
_cell.angle_beta   90.00
_cell.angle_gamma   90.00
#
_symmetry.space_group_name_H-M   'P 1'
#
loop_
_entity.id
_entity.type
_entity.pdbx_description
1 polymer ?
#
loop_
_entity_poly.entity_id
_entity_poly.type
_entity_poly.pdbx_seq_one_letter_code
_entity_poly.pdbx_strand_id
1 'polypeptide(L)'
;MKQWTREQIMKGLQELVTEMNFMKTSEEFNDEKGGIWTIGAGSGWIFQGFPPFNHNLEYGEILLSDNGDTDPNHCGMKVKDMYLCGIHREIYSWLEERGWYPKWYDADTLFFWKNSGERKTDTLRDIQNHPAGDEDDISGEILKRLNKKFQEEFNE
;
A
#
# COMPACT_ATOMS: atom_id res chain seq x y z
N MET A 1 -15.15 9.55 -0.77
CA MET A 1 -13.89 9.42 -1.55
C MET A 1 -14.17 9.77 -3.00
N LYS A 2 -13.23 10.42 -3.70
CA LYS A 2 -13.39 10.75 -5.12
C LYS A 2 -12.96 9.53 -5.93
N GLN A 3 -13.88 8.85 -6.60
CA GLN A 3 -13.56 7.68 -7.42
C GLN A 3 -12.81 8.10 -8.70
N TRP A 4 -11.56 7.66 -8.85
CA TRP A 4 -10.79 7.84 -10.07
C TRP A 4 -11.05 6.71 -11.08
N THR A 5 -10.87 7.01 -12.37
CA THR A 5 -10.93 6.02 -13.46
C THR A 5 -9.66 5.18 -13.51
N ARG A 6 -9.68 4.05 -14.26
CA ARG A 6 -8.48 3.22 -14.48
C ARG A 6 -7.32 4.03 -15.06
N GLU A 7 -7.62 4.83 -16.07
CA GLU A 7 -6.63 5.69 -16.75
C GLU A 7 -6.03 6.73 -15.80
N GLN A 8 -6.85 7.35 -14.96
CA GLN A 8 -6.39 8.31 -13.96
C GLN A 8 -5.47 7.65 -12.92
N ILE A 9 -5.80 6.43 -12.46
CA ILE A 9 -4.96 5.69 -11.54
C ILE A 9 -3.66 5.25 -12.19
N MET A 10 -3.71 4.66 -13.38
CA MET A 10 -2.49 4.22 -14.09
C MET A 10 -1.54 5.39 -14.31
N LYS A 11 -2.05 6.53 -14.79
CA LYS A 11 -1.25 7.74 -14.97
C LYS A 11 -0.70 8.26 -13.64
N GLY A 12 -1.55 8.36 -12.61
CA GLY A 12 -1.14 8.90 -11.31
C GLY A 12 -0.15 8.01 -10.57
N LEU A 13 -0.26 6.68 -10.68
CA LEU A 13 0.73 5.74 -10.15
C LEU A 13 2.07 5.84 -10.89
N GLN A 14 2.04 6.00 -12.21
CA GLN A 14 3.25 6.20 -13.01
C GLN A 14 3.94 7.55 -12.69
N GLU A 15 3.17 8.57 -12.33
CA GLU A 15 3.70 9.86 -11.86
C GLU A 15 4.24 9.79 -10.42
N LEU A 16 3.59 9.00 -9.55
CA LEU A 16 3.98 8.81 -8.15
C LEU A 16 5.21 7.90 -8.00
N VAL A 17 5.20 6.76 -8.68
CA VAL A 17 6.27 5.76 -8.71
C VAL A 17 6.85 5.76 -10.11
N THR A 18 7.80 6.66 -10.37
CA THR A 18 8.31 6.92 -11.73
C THR A 18 9.00 5.73 -12.38
N GLU A 19 9.50 4.78 -11.58
CA GLU A 19 10.08 3.52 -12.08
C GLU A 19 9.02 2.51 -12.53
N MET A 20 7.76 2.67 -12.11
CA MET A 20 6.65 1.80 -12.48
C MET A 20 6.34 1.93 -13.97
N ASN A 21 6.80 0.95 -14.74
CA ASN A 21 6.71 0.95 -16.19
C ASN A 21 5.72 -0.09 -16.75
N PHE A 22 5.07 -0.87 -15.88
CA PHE A 22 4.14 -1.92 -16.29
C PHE A 22 2.84 -1.85 -15.51
N MET A 23 1.74 -1.60 -16.23
CA MET A 23 0.37 -1.74 -15.73
C MET A 23 -0.54 -2.14 -16.89
N LYS A 24 -1.52 -3.01 -16.63
CA LYS A 24 -2.54 -3.40 -17.61
C LYS A 24 -3.92 -3.45 -16.97
N THR A 25 -4.96 -3.17 -17.75
CA THR A 25 -6.33 -3.32 -17.30
C THR A 25 -6.75 -4.79 -17.27
N SER A 26 -7.55 -5.17 -16.28
CA SER A 26 -8.26 -6.45 -16.22
C SER A 26 -9.76 -6.19 -16.25
N GLU A 27 -10.50 -6.91 -17.08
CA GLU A 27 -11.96 -6.79 -17.16
C GLU A 27 -12.63 -7.58 -16.03
N GLU A 28 -12.17 -8.81 -15.77
CA GLU A 28 -12.66 -9.67 -14.70
C GLU A 28 -11.55 -10.65 -14.26
N PHE A 29 -11.36 -10.80 -12.96
CA PHE A 29 -10.41 -11.74 -12.37
C PHE A 29 -10.83 -12.06 -10.94
N ASN A 30 -10.91 -13.35 -10.57
CA ASN A 30 -11.38 -13.81 -9.25
C ASN A 30 -12.67 -13.11 -8.78
N ASP A 31 -13.68 -13.09 -9.65
CA ASP A 31 -15.00 -12.49 -9.41
C ASP A 31 -15.00 -10.95 -9.19
N GLU A 32 -13.83 -10.30 -9.27
CA GLU A 32 -13.70 -8.83 -9.24
C GLU A 32 -13.57 -8.26 -10.66
N LYS A 33 -14.23 -7.12 -10.93
CA LYS A 33 -14.30 -6.53 -12.28
C LYS A 33 -13.68 -5.15 -12.35
N GLY A 34 -13.13 -4.82 -13.53
CA GLY A 34 -12.64 -3.48 -13.85
C GLY A 34 -11.38 -3.06 -13.10
N GLY A 35 -10.46 -4.00 -12.89
CA GLY A 35 -9.19 -3.78 -12.18
C GLY A 35 -8.05 -3.32 -13.07
N ILE A 36 -6.92 -3.07 -12.41
CA ILE A 36 -5.61 -2.87 -13.01
C ILE A 36 -4.69 -3.91 -12.37
N TRP A 37 -3.75 -4.46 -13.12
CA TRP A 37 -2.72 -5.32 -12.57
C TRP A 37 -1.33 -4.83 -12.95
N THR A 38 -0.37 -5.09 -12.08
CA THR A 38 1.03 -4.69 -12.20
C THR A 38 1.96 -5.78 -11.68
N ILE A 39 3.26 -5.58 -11.85
CA ILE A 39 4.29 -6.45 -11.29
C ILE A 39 4.39 -6.17 -9.79
N GLY A 40 4.45 -7.24 -9.02
CA GLY A 40 4.53 -7.27 -7.57
C GLY A 40 5.93 -6.99 -7.01
N ALA A 41 6.32 -7.80 -6.02
CA ALA A 41 7.59 -7.68 -5.31
C ALA A 41 8.81 -7.91 -6.22
N GLY A 42 8.68 -8.72 -7.29
CA GLY A 42 9.73 -8.94 -8.27
C GLY A 42 9.97 -7.80 -9.27
N SER A 43 9.31 -6.65 -9.13
CA SER A 43 9.42 -5.54 -10.09
C SER A 43 10.80 -4.87 -10.13
N GLY A 44 11.54 -4.90 -9.02
CA GLY A 44 12.81 -4.20 -8.88
C GLY A 44 12.70 -2.67 -8.86
N TRP A 45 11.47 -2.12 -8.75
CA TRP A 45 11.23 -0.68 -8.67
C TRP A 45 11.59 -0.13 -7.30
N ILE A 46 11.97 1.14 -7.26
CA ILE A 46 12.30 1.89 -6.05
C ILE A 46 11.39 3.13 -5.93
N PHE A 47 10.85 3.30 -4.73
CA PHE A 47 10.04 4.44 -4.30
C PHE A 47 10.58 4.93 -2.94
N GLN A 48 11.04 6.18 -2.90
CA GLN A 48 11.63 6.77 -1.68
C GLN A 48 12.75 5.92 -1.04
N GLY A 49 13.55 5.23 -1.86
CA GLY A 49 14.64 4.37 -1.38
C GLY A 49 14.21 2.95 -0.99
N PHE A 50 12.93 2.61 -1.07
CA PHE A 50 12.40 1.29 -0.74
C PHE A 50 11.61 0.69 -1.91
N PRO A 51 11.45 -0.64 -2.00
CA PRO A 51 10.52 -1.23 -2.95
C PRO A 51 9.09 -0.71 -2.73
N PRO A 52 8.33 -0.31 -3.77
CA PRO A 52 6.95 0.13 -3.61
C PRO A 52 6.05 -1.01 -3.12
N PHE A 53 6.42 -2.26 -3.45
CA PHE A 53 5.69 -3.47 -3.10
C PHE A 53 6.65 -4.51 -2.50
N ASN A 54 6.30 -5.00 -1.32
CA ASN A 54 7.05 -6.01 -0.59
C ASN A 54 6.07 -7.02 0.01
N HIS A 55 5.65 -7.99 -0.80
CA HIS A 55 4.64 -9.00 -0.46
C HIS A 55 4.94 -9.74 0.85
N ASN A 56 6.20 -10.16 1.04
CA ASN A 56 6.62 -10.94 2.19
C ASN A 56 7.17 -10.09 3.35
N LEU A 57 7.23 -8.76 3.16
CA LEU A 57 7.96 -7.86 4.06
C LEU A 57 9.37 -8.36 4.32
N GLU A 58 10.06 -8.82 3.26
CA GLU A 58 11.43 -9.30 3.37
C GLU A 58 12.30 -8.15 3.93
N TYR A 59 13.15 -8.46 4.91
CA TYR A 59 13.93 -7.47 5.68
C TYR A 59 13.09 -6.48 6.51
N GLY A 60 11.80 -6.74 6.68
CA GLY A 60 10.87 -5.88 7.41
C GLY A 60 11.25 -5.63 8.87
N GLU A 61 12.11 -6.44 9.47
CA GLU A 61 12.60 -6.27 10.84
C GLU A 61 13.80 -5.32 10.97
N ILE A 62 14.44 -4.95 9.86
CA ILE A 62 15.56 -4.00 9.84
C ILE A 62 15.07 -2.61 10.28
N LEU A 63 15.85 -1.92 11.10
CA LEU A 63 15.58 -0.54 11.46
C LEU A 63 15.82 0.37 10.26
N LEU A 64 14.95 1.35 10.04
CA LEU A 64 15.11 2.31 8.94
C LEU A 64 16.49 3.02 9.00
N SER A 65 16.96 3.34 10.21
CA SER A 65 18.29 3.91 10.44
C SER A 65 19.44 3.05 9.91
N ASP A 66 19.31 1.73 10.01
CA ASP A 66 20.33 0.79 9.56
C ASP A 66 20.35 0.67 8.03
N ASN A 67 19.24 1.06 7.38
CA ASN A 67 19.11 1.16 5.93
C ASN A 67 19.47 2.56 5.39
N GLY A 68 20.05 3.43 6.22
CA GLY A 68 20.49 4.76 5.83
C GLY A 68 19.38 5.82 5.80
N ASP A 69 18.18 5.50 6.32
CA ASP A 69 17.17 6.52 6.59
C ASP A 69 17.67 7.47 7.69
N THR A 70 17.53 8.77 7.44
CA THR A 70 18.01 9.83 8.35
C THR A 70 16.87 10.70 8.85
N ASP A 71 15.62 10.33 8.58
CA ASP A 71 14.48 11.10 9.04
C ASP A 71 14.33 10.95 10.56
N PRO A 72 14.39 12.03 11.34
CA PRO A 72 14.22 11.96 12.79
C PRO A 72 12.86 11.39 13.20
N ASN A 73 11.82 11.49 12.37
CA ASN A 73 10.48 10.94 12.61
C ASN A 73 10.43 9.42 12.42
N HIS A 74 11.40 8.84 11.72
CA HIS A 74 11.55 7.40 11.51
C HIS A 74 12.42 6.71 12.58
N CYS A 75 12.85 7.46 13.61
CA CYS A 75 13.68 6.91 14.67
C CYS A 75 13.01 5.71 15.37
N GLY A 76 13.69 4.56 15.35
CA GLY A 76 13.22 3.31 15.96
C GLY A 76 12.14 2.57 15.18
N MET A 77 11.73 3.07 14.01
CA MET A 77 10.83 2.36 13.11
C MET A 77 11.57 1.30 12.31
N LYS A 78 10.85 0.23 11.97
CA LYS A 78 11.33 -0.86 11.12
C LYS A 78 10.83 -0.68 9.69
N VAL A 79 11.53 -1.29 8.73
CA VAL A 79 11.13 -1.27 7.31
C VAL A 79 9.68 -1.69 7.12
N LYS A 80 9.20 -2.74 7.83
CA LYS A 80 7.80 -3.20 7.72
C LYS A 80 6.77 -2.14 8.13
N ASP A 81 7.14 -1.18 8.98
CA ASP A 81 6.25 -0.11 9.42
C ASP A 81 5.97 0.92 8.31
N MET A 82 6.74 0.85 7.21
CA MET A 82 6.54 1.59 5.96
C MET A 82 5.60 0.89 4.98
N TYR A 83 4.97 -0.22 5.37
CA TYR A 83 4.08 -0.99 4.48
C TYR A 83 2.73 -1.33 5.13
N LEU A 84 1.68 -1.27 4.32
CA LEU A 84 0.33 -1.74 4.61
C LEU A 84 -0.05 -2.80 3.57
N CYS A 85 -0.36 -4.02 4.00
CA CYS A 85 -0.51 -5.20 3.13
C CYS A 85 0.67 -5.40 2.17
N GLY A 86 1.90 -5.16 2.61
CA GLY A 86 3.07 -5.24 1.73
C GLY A 86 3.11 -4.16 0.63
N ILE A 87 2.34 -3.08 0.75
CA ILE A 87 2.35 -1.92 -0.16
C ILE A 87 2.86 -0.71 0.61
N HIS A 88 3.77 0.07 0.03
CA HIS A 88 4.28 1.27 0.69
C HIS A 88 3.13 2.18 1.13
N ARG A 89 3.14 2.69 2.37
CA ARG A 89 1.94 3.34 2.97
C ARG A 89 1.47 4.55 2.19
N GLU A 90 2.39 5.35 1.67
CA GLU A 90 2.02 6.51 0.84
C GLU A 90 1.26 6.09 -0.43
N ILE A 91 1.69 5.00 -1.08
CA ILE A 91 1.01 4.47 -2.27
C ILE A 91 -0.36 3.94 -1.87
N TYR A 92 -0.45 3.22 -0.75
CA TYR A 92 -1.71 2.69 -0.24
C TYR A 92 -2.70 3.82 0.05
N SER A 93 -2.30 4.84 0.82
CA SER A 93 -3.13 6.01 1.13
C SER A 93 -3.54 6.77 -0.13
N TRP A 94 -2.59 6.95 -1.08
CA TRP A 94 -2.88 7.63 -2.34
C TRP A 94 -3.96 6.91 -3.15
N LEU A 95 -3.93 5.57 -3.19
CA LEU A 95 -4.95 4.75 -3.84
C LEU A 95 -6.31 4.89 -3.12
N GLU A 96 -6.31 4.78 -1.79
CA GLU A 96 -7.53 4.82 -0.97
C GLU A 96 -8.29 6.14 -1.14
N GLU A 97 -7.58 7.28 -1.05
CA GLU A 97 -8.14 8.62 -1.26
C GLU A 97 -8.88 8.75 -2.61
N ARG A 98 -8.45 7.96 -3.61
CA ARG A 98 -8.94 7.96 -4.99
C ARG A 98 -9.96 6.84 -5.25
N GLY A 99 -10.38 6.13 -4.20
CA GLY A 99 -11.36 5.06 -4.28
C GLY A 99 -10.81 3.77 -4.87
N TRP A 100 -9.54 3.45 -4.61
CA TRP A 100 -8.90 2.21 -5.04
C TRP A 100 -8.23 1.50 -3.87
N TYR A 101 -8.08 0.19 -3.97
CA TYR A 101 -7.30 -0.59 -3.01
C TYR A 101 -6.41 -1.62 -3.73
N PRO A 102 -5.23 -1.90 -3.20
CA PRO A 102 -4.36 -2.97 -3.69
C PRO A 102 -4.78 -4.33 -3.12
N LYS A 103 -4.60 -5.40 -3.91
CA LYS A 103 -4.80 -6.79 -3.49
C LYS A 103 -3.83 -7.70 -4.25
N TRP A 104 -3.06 -8.48 -3.50
CA TRP A 104 -2.15 -9.47 -4.04
C TRP A 104 -2.92 -10.67 -4.59
N TYR A 105 -2.48 -11.18 -5.74
CA TYR A 105 -2.85 -12.52 -6.20
C TYR A 105 -1.76 -13.53 -5.79
N ASP A 106 -0.50 -13.16 -6.00
CA ASP A 106 0.70 -13.84 -5.54
C ASP A 106 1.82 -12.79 -5.33
N ALA A 107 3.04 -13.21 -4.99
CA ALA A 107 4.13 -12.28 -4.71
C ALA A 107 4.56 -11.42 -5.91
N ASP A 108 4.30 -11.85 -7.14
CA ASP A 108 4.72 -11.16 -8.37
C ASP A 108 3.56 -10.48 -9.11
N THR A 109 2.32 -10.69 -8.65
CA THR A 109 1.11 -10.21 -9.30
C THR A 109 0.27 -9.43 -8.30
N LEU A 110 0.22 -8.11 -8.51
CA LEU A 110 -0.56 -7.18 -7.70
C LEU A 110 -1.70 -6.58 -8.53
N PHE A 111 -2.90 -6.58 -7.97
CA PHE A 111 -4.05 -5.91 -8.56
C PHE A 111 -4.43 -4.64 -7.78
N PHE A 112 -4.97 -3.67 -8.50
CA PHE A 112 -5.67 -2.51 -7.96
C PHE A 112 -7.13 -2.59 -8.38
N TRP A 113 -8.03 -2.49 -7.41
CA TRP A 113 -9.46 -2.60 -7.61
C TRP A 113 -10.18 -1.34 -7.15
N LYS A 114 -11.34 -1.07 -7.74
CA LYS A 114 -12.20 0.02 -7.28
C LYS A 114 -12.79 -0.33 -5.93
N ASN A 115 -12.78 0.63 -5.02
CA ASN A 115 -13.51 0.53 -3.78
C ASN A 115 -14.99 0.91 -4.04
N SER A 116 -15.84 -0.07 -4.33
CA SER A 116 -17.26 0.13 -4.67
C SER A 116 -18.14 0.58 -3.50
N GLY A 117 -17.57 0.80 -2.30
CA GLY A 117 -18.29 1.32 -1.13
C GLY A 117 -19.16 0.29 -0.39
N GLU A 118 -19.30 -0.95 -0.89
CA GLU A 118 -19.88 -2.06 -0.12
C GLU A 118 -18.92 -2.60 0.94
N ARG A 119 -17.61 -2.48 0.69
CA ARG A 119 -16.65 -2.42 1.77
C ARG A 119 -16.86 -1.06 2.42
N LYS A 120 -17.49 -1.01 3.59
CA LYS A 120 -17.24 0.10 4.53
C LYS A 120 -15.72 0.26 4.47
N THR A 121 -15.25 1.43 4.01
CA THR A 121 -13.83 1.78 4.00
C THR A 121 -13.15 1.05 5.13
N ASP A 122 -12.28 0.08 4.85
CA ASP A 122 -11.41 -0.47 5.88
C ASP A 122 -10.57 0.73 6.30
N THR A 123 -11.07 1.48 7.28
CA THR A 123 -10.61 2.83 7.64
C THR A 123 -9.25 2.74 8.26
N LEU A 124 -8.24 2.27 7.55
CA LEU A 124 -6.91 1.97 8.04
C LEU A 124 -6.92 0.95 9.21
N ARG A 125 -7.87 0.91 10.15
CA ARG A 125 -7.93 0.10 11.38
C ARG A 125 -7.79 -1.40 11.15
N ASP A 126 -8.32 -1.98 10.09
CA ASP A 126 -8.49 -3.43 10.03
C ASP A 126 -7.47 -4.17 9.13
N ILE A 127 -6.40 -3.49 8.70
CA ILE A 127 -5.44 -4.05 7.74
C ILE A 127 -4.23 -4.65 8.47
N GLN A 128 -4.33 -5.94 8.80
CA GLN A 128 -3.16 -6.75 9.18
C GLN A 128 -2.29 -7.06 7.96
N ASN A 129 -0.97 -6.90 8.10
CA ASN A 129 0.03 -7.51 7.23
C ASN A 129 0.08 -9.02 7.51
N HIS A 130 -0.75 -9.83 6.84
CA HIS A 130 -0.63 -11.29 6.86
C HIS A 130 -0.80 -11.86 5.44
N PRO A 131 0.20 -12.57 4.88
CA PRO A 131 0.09 -13.21 3.57
C PRO A 131 -0.81 -14.47 3.56
N ALA A 132 -1.27 -14.93 4.73
CA ALA A 132 -2.27 -15.98 4.91
C ALA A 132 -3.07 -15.64 6.18
N GLY A 133 -4.37 -15.34 6.05
CA GLY A 133 -5.20 -14.86 7.16
C GLY A 133 -5.52 -15.92 8.22
N ASP A 134 -5.72 -15.47 9.46
CA ASP A 134 -6.78 -15.90 10.39
C ASP A 134 -6.89 -14.94 11.59
N GLU A 135 -7.99 -15.07 12.35
CA GLU A 135 -8.98 -14.03 12.69
C GLU A 135 -8.80 -13.13 13.93
N ASP A 136 -7.68 -13.10 14.66
CA ASP A 136 -7.76 -12.59 16.05
C ASP A 136 -6.56 -11.82 16.63
N ASP A 137 -5.97 -10.82 15.95
CA ASP A 137 -5.01 -9.96 16.66
C ASP A 137 -4.85 -8.51 16.16
N ILE A 138 -4.64 -7.59 17.10
CA ILE A 138 -3.89 -6.29 17.15
C ILE A 138 -3.78 -5.31 15.93
N SER A 139 -4.08 -5.70 14.69
CA SER A 139 -4.20 -4.87 13.47
C SER A 139 -4.93 -3.53 13.70
N GLY A 140 -6.09 -3.69 14.34
CA GLY A 140 -7.10 -2.73 14.77
C GLY A 140 -6.59 -1.44 15.42
N GLU A 141 -5.53 -1.53 16.22
CA GLU A 141 -5.18 -0.49 17.21
C GLU A 141 -3.95 0.33 16.77
N ILE A 142 -3.18 -0.17 15.82
CA ILE A 142 -1.96 0.47 15.28
C ILE A 142 -2.32 1.53 14.23
N LEU A 143 -3.27 1.25 13.33
CA LEU A 143 -3.78 2.23 12.36
C LEU A 143 -4.62 3.36 12.98
N LYS A 144 -5.13 3.16 14.20
CA LYS A 144 -5.72 4.24 15.01
C LYS A 144 -4.72 5.29 15.46
N ARG A 145 -3.51 4.85 15.86
CA ARG A 145 -2.46 5.75 16.37
C ARG A 145 -1.74 6.47 15.23
N LEU A 146 -1.63 5.83 14.06
CA LEU A 146 -1.07 6.45 12.86
C LEU A 146 -1.95 7.55 12.27
N ASN A 147 -3.28 7.36 12.22
CA ASN A 147 -4.23 8.42 11.86
C ASN A 147 -4.28 9.59 12.85
N LYS A 148 -3.75 9.44 14.07
CA LYS A 148 -3.67 10.53 15.05
C LYS A 148 -2.37 11.34 14.92
N LYS A 149 -1.23 10.70 14.68
CA LYS A 149 0.05 11.39 14.45
C LYS A 149 0.06 12.23 13.17
N PHE A 150 -0.52 11.73 12.07
CA PHE A 150 -0.68 12.52 10.83
C PHE A 150 -1.59 13.77 10.98
N GLN A 151 -2.48 13.79 11.97
CA GLN A 151 -3.31 14.96 12.29
C GLN A 151 -2.58 16.02 13.13
N GLU A 152 -1.49 15.63 13.81
CA GLU A 152 -0.67 16.52 14.64
C GLU A 152 0.50 17.13 13.84
N GLU A 153 1.08 16.40 12.86
CA GLU A 153 2.17 16.89 11.99
C GLU A 153 1.75 17.90 10.89
N PHE A 154 0.46 18.10 10.65
CA PHE A 154 -0.03 19.01 9.61
C PHE A 154 -0.85 20.20 10.16
N ASN A 155 -0.88 20.36 11.50
CA ASN A 155 -1.62 21.43 12.18
C ASN A 155 -0.74 22.33 13.09
N GLU A 156 0.60 22.26 13.03
CA GLU A 156 1.52 23.29 13.56
C GLU A 156 2.55 23.74 12.50
#